data_AF-A0A1Y2CYD5-F1
#
_entry.id   AF-A0A1Y2CYD5-F1
#
_cell.length_a   1.000
_cell.length_b   1.000
_cell.length_c   1.000
_cell.angle_alpha   90.00
_cell.angle_beta   90.00
_cell.angle_gamma   90.00
#
_symmetry.space_group_name_H-M   'P 1'
#
loop_
_entity.id
_entity.type
_entity.pdbx_description
1 polymer ?
#
loop_
_entity_poly.entity_id
_entity_poly.type
_entity_poly.pdbx_seq_one_letter_code
_entity_poly.pdbx_strand_id
1 'polypeptide(L)'
;MASAFELGVAAIQGNRSAALEALLQTQPHVARETNARKWTLLHFAGRFGVAEAVSLLTPLSDIGALTDDGKTAAALASDWGHAALFADLAESSSKAEAAAASTAPLLAASHLSNTELLMHFGATAADRAGELRSNPAALATMLFDKATRICFLAGRDIVLTTKKSLLWLHASEVDRLVNDPNLSATLLNKHELLLLATNRFALNIEFMPLLKSALIQFHQVSFENSRPAAYTLPSKEDAAYLAQAASILDWQSRIKFCALCGAKMRTIEAGYKKLCNDESCHSHKSVQNTCFPRTDPVAIVCIVSVDGEKVLLGRQKIWPAGMYSCIAGFMEPGETMEAAARREAKEEAGVVVGRVQYYASQPWPFPANLMLGMYGQAVVGGETVSLVDKELEDARWFTRREILDSMWGKPAPVPGGAPLKMAQPYAIAYHLLKNWAEQPTFQWTVESSGNSTPKQFTYEDYVALSSKY
;
A
#
# COMPACT_ATOMS: atom_id res chain seq x y z
N MET A 1 41.15 25.41 5.45
CA MET A 1 39.89 26.19 5.48
C MET A 1 39.01 25.62 4.39
N ALA A 2 37.73 25.38 4.66
CA ALA A 2 36.80 24.91 3.64
C ALA A 2 36.71 25.96 2.52
N SER A 3 36.67 25.51 1.27
CA SER A 3 36.45 26.40 0.12
C SER A 3 35.07 27.05 0.20
N ALA A 4 34.89 28.18 -0.48
CA ALA A 4 33.61 28.87 -0.52
C ALA A 4 32.48 27.98 -1.07
N PHE A 5 32.77 27.15 -2.08
CA PHE A 5 31.85 26.15 -2.59
C PHE A 5 31.46 25.11 -1.53
N GLU A 6 32.41 24.57 -0.77
CA GLU A 6 32.14 23.61 0.31
C GLU A 6 31.32 24.24 1.46
N LEU A 7 31.57 25.50 1.78
CA LEU A 7 30.76 26.25 2.74
C LEU A 7 29.33 26.45 2.25
N GLY A 8 29.15 26.70 0.95
CA GLY A 8 27.84 26.75 0.29
C GLY A 8 27.09 25.42 0.36
N VAL A 9 27.76 24.30 0.05
CA VAL A 9 27.17 22.95 0.18
C VAL A 9 26.77 22.65 1.63
N ALA A 10 27.63 22.97 2.61
CA ALA A 10 27.35 22.76 4.02
C ALA A 10 26.22 23.66 4.56
N ALA A 11 26.03 24.86 3.98
CA ALA A 11 24.90 25.73 4.29
C ALA A 11 23.60 25.14 3.77
N ILE A 12 23.60 24.60 2.54
CA ILE A 12 22.44 23.92 1.93
C ILE A 12 22.08 22.66 2.71
N GLN A 13 23.03 21.76 2.99
CA GLN A 13 22.79 20.52 3.74
C GLN A 13 22.20 20.76 5.14
N GLY A 14 22.63 21.84 5.80
CA GLY A 14 22.13 22.22 7.13
C GLY A 14 20.89 23.11 7.11
N ASN A 15 20.30 23.39 5.93
CA ASN A 15 19.19 24.32 5.75
C ASN A 15 19.44 25.71 6.39
N ARG A 16 20.65 26.26 6.18
CA ARG A 16 21.11 27.55 6.75
C ARG A 16 21.09 28.66 5.69
N SER A 17 19.91 29.05 5.24
CA SER A 17 19.71 30.01 4.14
C SER A 17 20.37 31.37 4.36
N ALA A 18 20.37 31.90 5.59
CA ALA A 18 21.05 33.15 5.91
C ALA A 18 22.59 33.08 5.74
N ALA A 19 23.19 31.92 6.03
CA ALA A 19 24.62 31.70 5.81
C ALA A 19 24.95 31.56 4.32
N LEU A 20 24.07 30.91 3.55
CA LEU A 20 24.19 30.82 2.10
C LEU A 20 24.03 32.21 1.45
N GLU A 21 23.08 33.02 1.89
CA GLU A 21 22.87 34.37 1.39
C GLU A 21 24.07 35.27 1.65
N ALA A 22 24.62 35.27 2.88
CA ALA A 22 25.84 36.04 3.20
C ALA A 22 27.06 35.61 2.36
N LEU A 23 27.18 34.31 2.07
CA LEU A 23 28.21 33.79 1.17
C LEU A 23 28.00 34.30 -0.26
N LEU A 24 26.78 34.24 -0.79
CA LEU A 24 26.47 34.68 -2.16
C LEU A 24 26.60 36.20 -2.33
N GLN A 25 26.35 37.00 -1.29
CA GLN A 25 26.58 38.45 -1.31
C GLN A 25 28.06 38.81 -1.43
N THR A 26 28.94 38.03 -0.81
CA THR A 26 30.40 38.28 -0.84
C THR A 26 31.09 37.59 -2.02
N GLN A 27 30.58 36.43 -2.46
CA GLN A 27 31.17 35.59 -3.49
C GLN A 27 30.11 34.99 -4.43
N PRO A 28 29.44 35.81 -5.28
CA PRO A 28 28.34 35.34 -6.13
C PRO A 28 28.75 34.35 -7.23
N HIS A 29 30.03 34.34 -7.62
CA HIS A 29 30.58 33.43 -8.63
C HIS A 29 30.49 31.95 -8.22
N VAL A 30 30.47 31.68 -6.91
CA VAL A 30 30.38 30.33 -6.33
C VAL A 30 29.10 29.59 -6.75
N ALA A 31 28.02 30.32 -7.08
CA ALA A 31 26.78 29.73 -7.58
C ALA A 31 26.96 28.95 -8.91
N ARG A 32 27.97 29.31 -9.72
CA ARG A 32 28.27 28.69 -11.02
C ARG A 32 29.43 27.71 -10.98
N GLU A 33 30.13 27.62 -9.84
CA GLU A 33 31.19 26.66 -9.67
C GLU A 33 30.64 25.23 -9.66
N THR A 34 31.49 24.29 -10.02
CA THR A 34 31.16 22.87 -9.98
C THR A 34 32.23 22.07 -9.27
N ASN A 35 31.82 20.96 -8.65
CA ASN A 35 32.77 19.97 -8.15
C ASN A 35 33.26 19.02 -9.27
N ALA A 36 34.08 18.03 -8.92
CA ALA A 36 34.61 17.03 -9.85
C ALA A 36 33.54 16.24 -10.63
N ARG A 37 32.29 16.20 -10.16
CA ARG A 37 31.15 15.52 -10.81
C ARG A 37 30.25 16.48 -11.59
N LYS A 38 30.69 17.72 -11.81
CA LYS A 38 29.91 18.81 -12.43
C LYS A 38 28.69 19.28 -11.63
N TRP A 39 28.65 19.03 -10.31
CA TRP A 39 27.54 19.50 -9.48
C TRP A 39 27.73 20.96 -9.09
N THR A 40 26.72 21.79 -9.34
CA THR A 40 26.62 23.17 -8.82
C THR A 40 25.91 23.22 -7.47
N LEU A 41 25.94 24.37 -6.79
CA LEU A 41 25.13 24.58 -5.59
C LEU A 41 23.62 24.40 -5.85
N LEU A 42 23.13 24.74 -7.04
CA LEU A 42 21.73 24.54 -7.42
C LEU A 42 21.36 23.05 -7.49
N HIS A 43 22.27 22.18 -7.94
CA HIS A 43 22.08 20.72 -7.91
C HIS A 43 21.97 20.18 -6.48
N PHE A 44 22.79 20.69 -5.56
CA PHE A 44 22.70 20.34 -4.14
C PHE A 44 21.40 20.86 -3.52
N ALA A 45 20.98 22.09 -3.84
CA ALA A 45 19.72 22.65 -3.37
C ALA A 45 18.50 21.86 -3.89
N GLY A 46 18.55 21.41 -5.14
CA GLY A 46 17.56 20.50 -5.73
C GLY A 46 17.54 19.14 -5.03
N ARG A 47 18.70 18.49 -4.86
CA ARG A 47 18.82 17.18 -4.19
C ARG A 47 18.33 17.18 -2.74
N PHE A 48 18.63 18.23 -1.97
CA PHE A 48 18.30 18.31 -0.55
C PHE A 48 16.98 19.01 -0.25
N GLY A 49 16.30 19.53 -1.27
CA GLY A 49 14.96 20.09 -1.11
C GLY A 49 14.92 21.43 -0.39
N VAL A 50 15.95 22.25 -0.52
CA VAL A 50 16.08 23.50 0.23
C VAL A 50 15.54 24.68 -0.59
N ALA A 51 14.28 25.03 -0.37
CA ALA A 51 13.54 25.97 -1.22
C ALA A 51 14.14 27.39 -1.23
N GLU A 52 14.53 27.89 -0.07
CA GLU A 52 15.17 29.20 0.05
C GLU A 52 16.53 29.22 -0.66
N ALA A 53 17.30 28.12 -0.60
CA ALA A 53 18.55 28.01 -1.34
C ALA A 53 18.33 27.98 -2.85
N VAL A 54 17.32 27.26 -3.34
CA VAL A 54 16.92 27.30 -4.75
C VAL A 54 16.54 28.72 -5.17
N SER A 55 15.76 29.44 -4.36
CA SER A 55 15.38 30.83 -4.64
C SER A 55 16.58 31.77 -4.74
N LEU A 56 17.56 31.62 -3.84
CA LEU A 56 18.80 32.41 -3.85
C LEU A 56 19.73 32.08 -5.02
N LEU A 57 19.80 30.80 -5.42
CA LEU A 57 20.76 30.30 -6.41
C LEU A 57 20.24 30.38 -7.85
N THR A 58 18.94 30.25 -8.07
CA THR A 58 18.30 30.25 -9.40
C THR A 58 18.67 31.50 -10.23
N PRO A 59 18.70 32.73 -9.70
CA PRO A 59 19.10 33.92 -10.45
C PRO A 59 20.60 33.97 -10.81
N LEU A 60 21.44 33.21 -10.11
CA LEU A 60 22.90 33.26 -10.22
C LEU A 60 23.49 32.07 -10.98
N SER A 61 22.73 30.99 -11.14
CA SER A 61 23.17 29.70 -11.68
C SER A 61 22.63 29.44 -13.10
N ASP A 62 23.28 28.53 -13.83
CA ASP A 62 22.69 27.93 -15.02
C ASP A 62 21.74 26.79 -14.60
N ILE A 63 20.44 27.00 -14.78
CA ILE A 63 19.38 26.07 -14.37
C ILE A 63 19.40 24.79 -15.22
N GLY A 64 19.88 24.88 -16.47
CA GLY A 64 19.99 23.77 -17.41
C GLY A 64 21.31 23.00 -17.32
N ALA A 65 22.21 23.38 -16.41
CA ALA A 65 23.49 22.70 -16.23
C ALA A 65 23.26 21.21 -15.89
N LEU A 66 24.12 20.35 -16.45
CA LEU A 66 24.05 18.90 -16.28
C LEU A 66 25.22 18.39 -15.44
N THR A 67 24.93 17.48 -14.52
CA THR A 67 25.94 16.67 -13.82
C THR A 67 26.66 15.70 -14.78
N ASP A 68 27.72 15.05 -14.31
CA ASP A 68 28.43 14.01 -15.06
C ASP A 68 27.55 12.81 -15.46
N ASP A 69 26.48 12.53 -14.70
CA ASP A 69 25.44 11.53 -15.00
C ASP A 69 24.22 12.10 -15.75
N GLY A 70 24.30 13.34 -16.24
CA GLY A 70 23.33 13.92 -17.18
C GLY A 70 22.05 14.45 -16.53
N LYS A 71 22.09 14.85 -15.25
CA LYS A 71 20.91 15.32 -14.51
C LYS A 71 20.97 16.84 -14.27
N THR A 72 19.83 17.50 -14.40
CA THR A 72 19.65 18.90 -13.99
C THR A 72 19.34 18.99 -12.50
N ALA A 73 19.40 20.21 -11.93
CA ALA A 73 18.91 20.46 -10.57
C ALA A 73 17.42 20.10 -10.40
N ALA A 74 16.60 20.32 -11.43
CA ALA A 74 15.20 19.90 -11.44
C ALA A 74 15.09 18.37 -11.40
N ALA A 75 15.84 17.66 -12.26
CA ALA A 75 15.85 16.19 -12.25
C ALA A 75 16.30 15.63 -10.88
N LEU A 76 17.28 16.25 -10.23
CA LEU A 76 17.69 15.89 -8.87
C LEU A 76 16.61 16.20 -7.82
N ALA A 77 15.89 17.32 -7.94
CA ALA A 77 14.74 17.61 -7.08
C ALA A 77 13.61 16.58 -7.27
N SER A 78 13.37 16.14 -8.50
CA SER A 78 12.42 15.08 -8.83
C SER A 78 12.85 13.72 -8.26
N ASP A 79 14.09 13.29 -8.54
CA ASP A 79 14.65 12.01 -8.08
C ASP A 79 14.61 11.84 -6.56
N TRP A 80 14.71 12.95 -5.83
CA TRP A 80 14.74 12.98 -4.36
C TRP A 80 13.40 13.42 -3.73
N GLY A 81 12.32 13.51 -4.51
CA GLY A 81 10.96 13.69 -4.01
C GLY A 81 10.58 15.13 -3.62
N HIS A 82 11.32 16.12 -4.08
CA HIS A 82 11.07 17.55 -3.83
C HIS A 82 10.22 18.17 -4.93
N ALA A 83 8.98 17.69 -5.08
CA ALA A 83 8.09 18.02 -6.20
C ALA A 83 7.82 19.53 -6.37
N ALA A 84 7.68 20.29 -5.27
CA ALA A 84 7.53 21.75 -5.34
C ALA A 84 8.77 22.42 -5.93
N LEU A 85 9.96 21.96 -5.54
CA LEU A 85 11.22 22.50 -6.07
C LEU A 85 11.51 22.03 -7.49
N PHE A 86 11.13 20.80 -7.84
CA PHE A 86 11.13 20.38 -9.23
C PHE A 86 10.23 21.29 -10.06
N ALA A 87 9.01 21.58 -9.62
CA ALA A 87 8.10 22.48 -10.32
C ALA A 87 8.68 23.88 -10.43
N ASP A 88 9.23 24.45 -9.35
CA ASP A 88 9.85 25.79 -9.39
C ASP A 88 11.06 25.85 -10.32
N LEU A 89 11.92 24.83 -10.29
CA LEU A 89 13.11 24.72 -11.16
C LEU A 89 12.72 24.41 -12.61
N ALA A 90 11.71 23.58 -12.82
CA ALA A 90 11.17 23.24 -14.14
C ALA A 90 10.41 24.44 -14.74
N GLU A 91 9.69 25.22 -13.94
CA GLU A 91 9.02 26.46 -14.33
C GLU A 91 10.03 27.56 -14.64
N SER A 92 11.11 27.63 -13.86
CA SER A 92 12.23 28.53 -14.13
C SER A 92 13.02 28.11 -15.37
N SER A 93 13.04 26.81 -15.71
CA SER A 93 13.57 26.31 -16.99
C SER A 93 12.61 26.53 -18.17
N SER A 94 11.29 26.48 -17.94
CA SER A 94 10.25 26.61 -18.97
C SER A 94 9.91 28.05 -19.33
N LYS A 95 10.35 29.04 -18.55
CA LYS A 95 10.38 30.46 -19.00
C LYS A 95 11.28 30.69 -20.23
N ALA A 96 12.16 29.74 -20.58
CA ALA A 96 12.90 29.75 -21.84
C ALA A 96 12.12 29.17 -23.03
N GLU A 97 10.98 28.51 -22.81
CA GLU A 97 10.17 27.80 -23.83
C GLU A 97 8.67 28.20 -23.77
N ALA A 98 8.40 29.46 -23.45
CA ALA A 98 7.05 30.00 -23.30
C ALA A 98 6.30 30.17 -24.63
N ALA A 99 5.71 29.11 -25.23
CA ALA A 99 4.77 29.25 -26.37
C ALA A 99 4.02 27.96 -26.78
N ALA A 100 3.38 27.19 -25.89
CA ALA A 100 2.36 26.22 -26.33
C ALA A 100 1.38 25.83 -25.20
N ALA A 101 0.11 26.19 -25.41
CA ALA A 101 -1.15 25.74 -24.79
C ALA A 101 -1.15 24.45 -23.94
N SER A 102 -2.04 24.20 -22.97
CA SER A 102 -3.10 24.92 -22.26
C SER A 102 -3.64 23.93 -21.19
N THR A 103 -4.32 24.45 -20.16
CA THR A 103 -5.13 23.72 -19.13
C THR A 103 -4.40 23.22 -17.87
N ALA A 104 -4.54 23.98 -16.79
CA ALA A 104 -4.52 23.53 -15.39
C ALA A 104 -5.98 23.25 -14.94
N PRO A 105 -6.32 22.69 -13.74
CA PRO A 105 -5.48 22.55 -12.54
C PRO A 105 -5.70 21.26 -11.69
N LEU A 106 -5.08 21.26 -10.50
CA LEU A 106 -5.32 20.42 -9.30
C LEU A 106 -4.50 19.14 -9.17
N LEU A 107 -3.56 19.13 -8.22
CA LEU A 107 -3.31 17.99 -7.32
C LEU A 107 -2.33 18.38 -6.20
N ALA A 108 -2.89 18.82 -5.08
CA ALA A 108 -2.28 18.66 -3.78
C ALA A 108 -2.63 17.26 -3.26
N ALA A 109 -1.95 16.23 -3.77
CA ALA A 109 -1.92 14.87 -3.22
C ALA A 109 -0.90 14.02 -4.00
N SER A 110 0.40 14.25 -3.80
CA SER A 110 1.42 13.42 -4.47
C SER A 110 2.71 13.32 -3.66
N HIS A 111 2.64 12.67 -2.50
CA HIS A 111 3.77 11.87 -1.99
C HIS A 111 3.87 10.50 -2.69
N LEU A 112 3.12 10.30 -3.79
CA LEU A 112 3.18 9.12 -4.65
C LEU A 112 3.30 9.59 -6.10
N SER A 113 4.46 10.10 -6.49
CA SER A 113 4.71 10.40 -7.91
C SER A 113 5.01 9.11 -8.66
N ASN A 114 4.06 8.73 -9.53
CA ASN A 114 4.16 7.78 -10.63
C ASN A 114 4.66 6.36 -10.28
N THR A 115 3.71 5.38 -10.31
CA THR A 115 3.86 3.91 -10.46
C THR A 115 3.49 3.00 -9.28
N GLU A 116 3.19 3.48 -8.08
CA GLU A 116 2.54 2.59 -7.09
C GLU A 116 1.09 2.33 -7.50
N LEU A 117 0.76 1.07 -7.77
CA LEU A 117 -0.63 0.64 -7.86
C LEU A 117 -1.31 0.95 -6.54
N LEU A 118 -2.10 2.03 -6.51
CA LEU A 118 -2.98 2.37 -5.39
C LEU A 118 -4.05 1.29 -5.24
N MET A 119 -3.68 0.21 -4.55
CA MET A 119 -4.57 -0.91 -4.22
C MET A 119 -5.67 -0.43 -3.28
N HIS A 120 -6.89 -0.90 -3.51
CA HIS A 120 -8.09 -0.42 -2.84
C HIS A 120 -7.97 -0.37 -1.30
N PHE A 121 -7.34 -1.38 -0.69
CA PHE A 121 -7.16 -1.51 0.76
C PHE A 121 -5.77 -1.10 1.28
N GLY A 122 -4.87 -0.61 0.41
CA GLY A 122 -3.51 -0.22 0.77
C GLY A 122 -3.19 1.26 0.57
N ALA A 123 -4.10 2.01 -0.08
CA ALA A 123 -3.89 3.38 -0.52
C ALA A 123 -4.04 4.43 0.60
N THR A 124 -3.10 4.48 1.54
CA THR A 124 -3.01 5.58 2.51
C THR A 124 -1.60 6.17 2.58
N ALA A 125 -1.53 7.50 2.49
CA ALA A 125 -0.29 8.26 2.70
C ALA A 125 -0.13 8.75 4.15
N ALA A 126 -1.07 8.41 5.04
CA ALA A 126 -1.05 8.88 6.41
C ALA A 126 -0.02 8.12 7.25
N ASP A 127 0.74 8.87 8.04
CA ASP A 127 1.67 8.32 9.02
C ASP A 127 0.89 7.50 10.07
N ARG A 128 1.28 6.23 10.25
CA ARG A 128 0.65 5.32 11.21
C ARG A 128 0.97 5.67 12.68
N ALA A 129 1.91 6.58 12.92
CA ALA A 129 2.31 7.09 14.24
C ALA A 129 2.54 5.97 15.26
N GLY A 130 3.30 4.95 14.86
CA GLY A 130 3.49 3.72 15.65
C GLY A 130 4.18 3.97 16.98
N GLU A 131 5.11 4.91 16.99
CA GLU A 131 5.88 5.37 18.13
C GLU A 131 5.02 6.03 19.22
N LEU A 132 3.88 6.64 18.85
CA LEU A 132 2.99 7.33 19.79
C LEU A 132 2.04 6.39 20.53
N ARG A 133 1.87 5.15 20.05
CA ARG A 133 0.90 4.18 20.59
C ARG A 133 1.07 3.88 22.07
N SER A 134 2.31 3.93 22.56
CA SER A 134 2.66 3.64 23.96
C SER A 134 2.63 4.88 24.86
N ASN A 135 2.38 6.08 24.31
CA ASN A 135 2.44 7.35 25.03
C ASN A 135 1.03 7.91 25.28
N PRO A 136 0.46 7.73 26.49
CA PRO A 136 -0.90 8.18 26.79
C PRO A 136 -1.08 9.70 26.65
N ALA A 137 -0.06 10.49 26.99
CA ALA A 137 -0.14 11.94 26.91
C ALA A 137 -0.20 12.41 25.44
N ALA A 138 0.65 11.84 24.58
CA ALA A 138 0.62 12.15 23.14
C ALA A 138 -0.71 11.74 22.50
N LEU A 139 -1.24 10.56 22.86
CA LEU A 139 -2.55 10.11 22.38
C LEU A 139 -3.68 11.04 22.86
N ALA A 140 -3.64 11.50 24.11
CA ALA A 140 -4.64 12.42 24.64
C ALA A 140 -4.58 13.78 23.93
N THR A 141 -3.38 14.32 23.71
CA THR A 141 -3.20 15.55 22.90
C THR A 141 -3.73 15.37 21.49
N MET A 142 -3.39 14.25 20.83
CA MET A 142 -3.85 13.95 19.48
C MET A 142 -5.38 13.82 19.43
N LEU A 143 -6.00 13.13 20.39
CA LEU A 143 -7.43 12.87 20.39
C LEU A 143 -8.28 14.16 20.34
N PHE A 144 -7.80 15.23 20.98
CA PHE A 144 -8.49 16.52 21.03
C PHE A 144 -7.96 17.56 20.03
N ASP A 145 -7.07 17.16 19.12
CA ASP A 145 -6.68 18.01 18.00
C ASP A 145 -7.87 18.21 17.04
N LYS A 146 -8.04 19.44 16.53
CA LYS A 146 -9.13 19.81 15.62
C LYS A 146 -9.17 18.95 14.33
N ALA A 147 -8.04 18.39 13.91
CA ALA A 147 -7.93 17.54 12.73
C ALA A 147 -8.30 16.07 13.02
N THR A 148 -8.47 15.70 14.29
CA THR A 148 -8.78 14.32 14.68
C THR A 148 -10.15 13.88 14.24
N ARG A 149 -10.19 12.68 13.67
CA ARG A 149 -11.41 12.02 13.22
C ARG A 149 -11.44 10.58 13.71
N ILE A 150 -12.59 10.18 14.22
CA ILE A 150 -12.91 8.85 14.72
C ILE A 150 -13.93 8.22 13.76
N CYS A 151 -13.62 7.05 13.22
CA CYS A 151 -14.58 6.21 12.49
C CYS A 151 -15.11 5.08 13.36
N PHE A 152 -16.19 4.45 12.93
CA PHE A 152 -16.96 3.51 13.75
C PHE A 152 -17.17 2.18 13.04
N LEU A 153 -17.00 1.10 13.79
CA LEU A 153 -17.37 -0.25 13.41
C LEU A 153 -18.25 -0.85 14.51
N ALA A 154 -19.16 -1.75 14.17
CA ALA A 154 -19.98 -2.48 15.14
C ALA A 154 -19.79 -3.98 14.91
N GLY A 155 -18.80 -4.55 15.59
CA GLY A 155 -18.41 -5.95 15.37
C GLY A 155 -17.91 -6.14 13.93
N ARG A 156 -18.70 -6.84 13.11
CA ARG A 156 -18.38 -7.08 11.68
C ARG A 156 -19.01 -6.06 10.73
N ASP A 157 -19.83 -5.14 11.24
CA ASP A 157 -20.52 -4.15 10.44
C ASP A 157 -19.75 -2.84 10.39
N ILE A 158 -19.77 -2.19 9.23
CA ILE A 158 -19.23 -0.86 9.00
C ILE A 158 -20.36 0.14 9.15
N VAL A 159 -20.05 1.27 9.79
CA VAL A 159 -20.98 2.40 9.89
C VAL A 159 -20.75 3.33 8.70
N LEU A 160 -21.72 3.36 7.79
CA LEU A 160 -21.64 4.14 6.56
C LEU A 160 -22.63 5.29 6.55
N THR A 161 -22.23 6.39 5.91
CA THR A 161 -23.14 7.48 5.58
C THR A 161 -24.02 7.11 4.38
N THR A 162 -25.07 7.90 4.12
CA THR A 162 -25.91 7.75 2.91
C THR A 162 -25.12 7.83 1.59
N LYS A 163 -23.93 8.41 1.61
CA LYS A 163 -23.01 8.50 0.46
C LYS A 163 -22.06 7.30 0.33
N LYS A 164 -22.26 6.23 1.11
CA LYS A 164 -21.37 5.05 1.16
C LYS A 164 -19.92 5.39 1.53
N SER A 165 -19.72 6.39 2.39
CA SER A 165 -18.40 6.71 2.98
C SER A 165 -18.37 6.32 4.45
N LEU A 166 -17.17 6.21 5.03
CA LEU A 166 -17.05 6.11 6.48
C LEU A 166 -17.62 7.38 7.14
N LEU A 167 -18.30 7.22 8.28
CA LEU A 167 -18.63 8.34 9.15
C LEU A 167 -17.40 8.72 9.98
N TRP A 168 -16.98 9.98 9.87
CA TRP A 168 -15.85 10.54 10.59
C TRP A 168 -16.34 11.65 11.51
N LEU A 169 -16.14 11.50 12.83
CA LEU A 169 -16.51 12.51 13.83
C LEU A 169 -15.29 12.92 14.66
N HIS A 170 -15.24 14.18 15.09
CA HIS A 170 -14.27 14.62 16.09
C HIS A 170 -14.66 14.10 17.49
N ALA A 171 -13.69 13.96 18.41
CA ALA A 171 -13.94 13.47 19.77
C ALA A 171 -15.06 14.24 20.50
N SER A 172 -15.06 15.57 20.40
CA SER A 172 -16.11 16.41 20.99
C SER A 172 -17.50 16.26 20.36
N GLU A 173 -17.60 15.71 19.15
CA GLU A 173 -18.89 15.34 18.55
C GLU A 173 -19.40 14.02 19.13
N VAL A 174 -18.50 13.04 19.30
CA VAL A 174 -18.81 11.75 19.95
C VAL A 174 -19.30 11.96 21.38
N ASP A 175 -18.61 12.80 22.15
CA ASP A 175 -18.97 13.14 23.53
C ASP A 175 -20.35 13.79 23.63
N ARG A 176 -20.65 14.72 22.70
CA ARG A 176 -21.94 15.41 22.65
C ARG A 176 -23.09 14.49 22.25
N LEU A 177 -22.88 13.49 21.39
CA LEU A 177 -23.93 12.58 20.93
C LEU A 177 -24.58 11.79 22.07
N VAL A 178 -23.84 11.53 23.15
CA VAL A 178 -24.35 10.79 24.32
C VAL A 178 -24.45 11.65 25.58
N ASN A 179 -24.27 12.98 25.46
CA ASN A 179 -24.23 13.92 26.59
C ASN A 179 -23.23 13.54 27.69
N ASP A 180 -22.07 13.00 27.32
CA ASP A 180 -20.97 12.68 28.23
C ASP A 180 -19.70 13.43 27.78
N PRO A 181 -19.32 14.54 28.46
CA PRO A 181 -18.19 15.36 28.04
C PRO A 181 -16.82 14.69 28.20
N ASN A 182 -16.76 13.50 28.83
CA ASN A 182 -15.51 12.79 29.08
C ASN A 182 -15.47 11.39 28.44
N LEU A 183 -16.46 11.05 27.59
CA LEU A 183 -16.54 9.71 26.99
C LEU A 183 -15.25 9.38 26.23
N SER A 184 -14.84 10.22 25.28
CA SER A 184 -13.67 9.96 24.43
C SER A 184 -12.38 9.81 25.24
N ALA A 185 -12.17 10.64 26.26
CA ALA A 185 -11.04 10.50 27.18
C ALA A 185 -11.11 9.17 27.97
N THR A 186 -12.30 8.79 28.41
CA THR A 186 -12.53 7.51 29.11
C THR A 186 -12.25 6.32 28.21
N LEU A 187 -12.72 6.35 26.96
CA LEU A 187 -12.48 5.31 25.96
C LEU A 187 -10.98 5.19 25.66
N LEU A 188 -10.26 6.31 25.56
CA LEU A 188 -8.81 6.31 25.37
C LEU A 188 -8.10 5.64 26.55
N ASN A 189 -8.44 6.03 27.77
CA ASN A 189 -7.84 5.50 29.00
C ASN A 189 -8.14 4.00 29.20
N LYS A 190 -9.26 3.51 28.66
CA LYS A 190 -9.63 2.09 28.65
C LYS A 190 -9.02 1.30 27.49
N HIS A 191 -8.23 1.93 26.62
CA HIS A 191 -7.69 1.33 25.40
C HIS A 191 -8.77 0.81 24.43
N GLU A 192 -9.92 1.48 24.39
CA GLU A 192 -11.04 1.17 23.49
C GLU A 192 -10.95 1.93 22.16
N LEU A 193 -10.10 2.97 22.10
CA LEU A 193 -9.76 3.67 20.85
C LEU A 193 -8.53 3.05 20.18
N LEU A 194 -8.69 2.73 18.89
CA LEU A 194 -7.65 2.23 18.00
C LEU A 194 -7.02 3.38 17.23
N LEU A 195 -5.71 3.59 17.31
CA LEU A 195 -4.99 4.57 16.48
C LEU A 195 -4.74 3.99 15.08
N LEU A 196 -5.36 4.54 14.04
CA LEU A 196 -5.11 4.10 12.66
C LEU A 196 -3.90 4.81 12.07
N ALA A 197 -3.86 6.13 12.25
CA ALA A 197 -2.83 7.04 11.78
C ALA A 197 -2.87 8.35 12.59
N THR A 198 -1.93 9.26 12.35
CA THR A 198 -1.95 10.61 12.94
C THR A 198 -3.33 11.24 12.75
N ASN A 199 -3.98 11.62 13.86
CA ASN A 199 -5.32 12.21 13.89
C ASN A 199 -6.44 11.32 13.29
N ARG A 200 -6.24 10.00 13.25
CA ARG A 200 -7.24 9.03 12.77
C ARG A 200 -7.38 7.91 13.77
N PHE A 201 -8.59 7.76 14.32
CA PHE A 201 -8.92 6.69 15.25
C PHE A 201 -10.09 5.86 14.74
N ALA A 202 -10.22 4.65 15.25
CA ALA A 202 -11.40 3.81 15.11
C ALA A 202 -11.95 3.43 16.48
N LEU A 203 -13.27 3.27 16.56
CA LEU A 203 -13.98 2.83 17.74
C LEU A 203 -14.92 1.66 17.39
N ASN A 204 -14.81 0.56 18.12
CA ASN A 204 -15.81 -0.50 18.06
C ASN A 204 -16.98 -0.16 18.99
N ILE A 205 -18.15 0.09 18.39
CA ILE A 205 -19.38 0.48 19.09
C ILE A 205 -20.38 -0.67 19.24
N GLU A 206 -19.97 -1.92 18.99
CA GLU A 206 -20.83 -3.12 19.09
C GLU A 206 -21.66 -3.16 20.37
N PHE A 207 -21.02 -2.84 21.51
CA PHE A 207 -21.62 -2.86 22.84
C PHE A 207 -21.98 -1.46 23.37
N MET A 208 -22.15 -0.47 22.49
CA MET A 208 -22.48 0.92 22.84
C MET A 208 -23.85 1.33 22.29
N PRO A 209 -24.97 0.82 22.84
CA PRO A 209 -26.30 1.01 22.27
C PRO A 209 -26.72 2.49 22.19
N LEU A 210 -26.39 3.30 23.20
CA LEU A 210 -26.70 4.73 23.19
C LEU A 210 -26.02 5.47 22.04
N LEU A 211 -24.73 5.20 21.82
CA LEU A 211 -23.99 5.81 20.72
C LEU A 211 -24.52 5.32 19.37
N LYS A 212 -24.80 4.02 19.22
CA LYS A 212 -25.42 3.49 17.99
C LYS A 212 -26.74 4.19 17.66
N SER A 213 -27.63 4.34 18.65
CA SER A 213 -28.91 5.04 18.48
C SER A 213 -28.71 6.51 18.11
N ALA A 214 -27.79 7.21 18.77
CA ALA A 214 -27.47 8.61 18.46
C ALA A 214 -26.93 8.78 17.02
N LEU A 215 -26.03 7.89 16.57
CA LEU A 215 -25.50 7.93 15.21
C LEU A 215 -26.60 7.77 14.15
N ILE A 216 -27.54 6.84 14.37
CA ILE A 216 -28.69 6.65 13.46
C ILE A 216 -29.55 7.92 13.44
N GLN A 217 -29.88 8.46 14.60
CA GLN A 217 -30.78 9.61 14.74
C GLN A 217 -30.19 10.89 14.12
N PHE A 218 -28.91 11.17 14.36
CA PHE A 218 -28.31 12.47 14.01
C PHE A 218 -27.53 12.45 12.69
N HIS A 219 -27.03 11.29 12.25
CA HIS A 219 -26.15 11.19 11.08
C HIS A 219 -26.69 10.30 9.94
N GLN A 220 -27.90 9.73 10.08
CA GLN A 220 -28.55 8.91 9.05
C GLN A 220 -27.64 7.81 8.49
N VAL A 221 -26.99 7.06 9.40
CA VAL A 221 -26.05 6.00 9.04
C VAL A 221 -26.73 4.66 8.82
N SER A 222 -26.10 3.80 8.02
CA SER A 222 -26.40 2.38 7.91
C SER A 222 -25.30 1.52 8.57
N PHE A 223 -25.69 0.34 9.04
CA PHE A 223 -24.78 -0.70 9.50
C PHE A 223 -24.79 -1.80 8.46
N GLU A 224 -23.67 -1.99 7.77
CA GLU A 224 -23.57 -2.92 6.66
C GLU A 224 -22.44 -3.91 6.89
N ASN A 225 -22.65 -5.17 6.51
CA ASN A 225 -21.62 -6.18 6.65
C ASN A 225 -20.33 -5.75 5.94
N SER A 226 -19.21 -5.85 6.65
CA SER A 226 -17.95 -5.27 6.19
C SER A 226 -17.50 -5.72 4.82
N ARG A 227 -17.67 -7.00 4.49
CA ARG A 227 -17.17 -7.56 3.24
C ARG A 227 -17.83 -6.96 1.99
N PRO A 228 -19.16 -7.03 1.79
CA PRO A 228 -19.79 -6.40 0.64
C PRO A 228 -19.68 -4.88 0.66
N ALA A 229 -19.74 -4.24 1.83
CA ALA A 229 -19.71 -2.79 1.94
C ALA A 229 -18.34 -2.19 1.58
N ALA A 230 -17.24 -2.82 2.02
CA ALA A 230 -15.87 -2.38 1.74
C ALA A 230 -15.56 -2.27 0.25
N TYR A 231 -16.17 -3.14 -0.56
CA TYR A 231 -16.02 -3.15 -2.02
C TYR A 231 -16.69 -1.96 -2.72
N THR A 232 -17.65 -1.33 -2.04
CA THR A 232 -18.45 -0.22 -2.59
C THR A 232 -17.98 1.15 -2.11
N LEU A 233 -16.95 1.20 -1.26
CA LEU A 233 -16.40 2.45 -0.78
C LEU A 233 -15.81 3.25 -1.96
N PRO A 234 -16.25 4.51 -2.18
CA PRO A 234 -15.74 5.32 -3.28
C PRO A 234 -14.33 5.86 -2.99
N SER A 235 -13.98 6.04 -1.71
CA SER A 235 -12.67 6.50 -1.28
C SER A 235 -11.74 5.32 -0.99
N LYS A 236 -10.61 5.25 -1.70
CA LYS A 236 -9.55 4.27 -1.43
C LYS A 236 -8.87 4.50 -0.08
N GLU A 237 -8.83 5.76 0.38
CA GLU A 237 -8.29 6.09 1.70
C GLU A 237 -9.20 5.54 2.82
N ASP A 238 -10.52 5.72 2.68
CA ASP A 238 -11.49 5.12 3.61
C ASP A 238 -11.38 3.59 3.60
N ALA A 239 -11.22 2.98 2.43
CA ALA A 239 -11.04 1.54 2.31
C ALA A 239 -9.74 1.05 2.99
N ALA A 240 -8.64 1.81 2.89
CA ALA A 240 -7.38 1.51 3.58
C ALA A 240 -7.52 1.61 5.12
N TYR A 241 -8.15 2.68 5.63
CA TYR A 241 -8.42 2.81 7.07
C TYR A 241 -9.35 1.71 7.58
N LEU A 242 -10.39 1.41 6.83
CA LEU A 242 -11.29 0.31 7.13
C LEU A 242 -10.54 -1.02 7.18
N ALA A 243 -9.66 -1.30 6.21
CA ALA A 243 -8.93 -2.56 6.18
C ALA A 243 -8.07 -2.74 7.42
N GLN A 244 -7.38 -1.68 7.85
CA GLN A 244 -6.62 -1.66 9.10
C GLN A 244 -7.53 -1.83 10.32
N ALA A 245 -8.60 -1.05 10.42
CA ALA A 245 -9.52 -1.06 11.55
C ALA A 245 -10.20 -2.43 11.71
N ALA A 246 -10.78 -2.97 10.63
CA ALA A 246 -11.45 -4.26 10.63
C ALA A 246 -10.49 -5.39 11.04
N SER A 247 -9.29 -5.44 10.46
CA SER A 247 -8.30 -6.49 10.78
C SER A 247 -7.91 -6.47 12.27
N ILE A 248 -7.67 -5.29 12.83
CA ILE A 248 -7.22 -5.15 14.23
C ILE A 248 -8.37 -5.41 15.20
N LEU A 249 -9.55 -4.85 14.96
CA LEU A 249 -10.71 -5.04 15.84
C LEU A 249 -11.16 -6.50 15.84
N ASP A 250 -11.10 -7.16 14.68
CA ASP A 250 -11.39 -8.59 14.55
C ASP A 250 -10.37 -9.45 15.32
N TRP A 251 -9.07 -9.12 15.24
CA TRP A 251 -8.04 -9.72 16.09
C TRP A 251 -8.32 -9.49 17.58
N GLN A 252 -8.61 -8.26 18.00
CA GLN A 252 -8.91 -7.93 19.40
C GLN A 252 -10.12 -8.70 19.92
N SER A 253 -11.12 -8.94 19.09
CA SER A 253 -12.35 -9.66 19.44
C SER A 253 -12.11 -11.16 19.66
N ARG A 254 -11.17 -11.76 18.92
CA ARG A 254 -10.85 -13.19 19.01
C ARG A 254 -9.79 -13.49 20.08
N ILE A 255 -8.84 -12.59 20.25
CA ILE A 255 -7.67 -12.80 21.12
C ILE A 255 -7.96 -12.24 22.52
N LYS A 256 -8.76 -13.01 23.28
CA LYS A 256 -9.20 -12.66 24.66
C LYS A 256 -8.33 -13.30 25.76
N PHE A 257 -7.66 -14.41 25.45
CA PHE A 257 -6.88 -15.19 26.40
C PHE A 257 -5.47 -15.46 25.86
N CYS A 258 -4.49 -15.50 26.75
CA CYS A 258 -3.08 -15.69 26.43
C CYS A 258 -2.83 -17.10 25.93
N ALA A 259 -2.24 -17.24 24.74
CA ALA A 259 -1.93 -18.55 24.17
C ALA A 259 -0.84 -19.32 24.96
N LEU A 260 -0.05 -18.64 25.81
CA LEU A 260 1.00 -19.29 26.61
C LEU A 260 0.49 -19.85 27.94
N CYS A 261 -0.43 -19.17 28.62
CA CYS A 261 -0.87 -19.55 29.97
C CYS A 261 -2.40 -19.60 30.18
N GLY A 262 -3.20 -19.24 29.18
CA GLY A 262 -4.67 -19.23 29.26
C GLY A 262 -5.28 -18.06 30.04
N ALA A 263 -4.49 -17.19 30.68
CA ALA A 263 -5.01 -16.04 31.42
C ALA A 263 -5.67 -14.99 30.50
N LYS A 264 -6.60 -14.20 31.04
CA LYS A 264 -7.21 -13.08 30.30
C LYS A 264 -6.16 -12.06 29.86
N MET A 265 -6.38 -11.45 28.70
CA MET A 265 -5.54 -10.37 28.19
C MET A 265 -6.30 -9.06 28.06
N ARG A 266 -5.59 -7.95 28.21
CA ARG A 266 -6.11 -6.60 27.98
C ARG A 266 -5.41 -5.94 26.80
N THR A 267 -6.13 -5.08 26.09
CA THR A 267 -5.57 -4.28 25.00
C THR A 267 -4.74 -3.13 25.58
N ILE A 268 -3.59 -2.85 24.97
CA ILE A 268 -2.71 -1.71 25.26
C ILE A 268 -2.17 -1.14 23.93
N GLU A 269 -1.30 -0.15 24.00
CA GLU A 269 -0.61 0.46 22.85
C GLU A 269 -1.58 0.88 21.73
N ALA A 270 -2.59 1.67 22.09
CA ALA A 270 -3.63 2.19 21.20
C ALA A 270 -4.25 1.13 20.27
N GLY A 271 -4.41 -0.10 20.76
CA GLY A 271 -5.06 -1.19 20.04
C GLY A 271 -4.13 -2.22 19.40
N TYR A 272 -2.81 -2.02 19.37
CA TYR A 272 -1.86 -2.86 18.62
C TYR A 272 -1.17 -3.92 19.46
N LYS A 273 -1.51 -4.04 20.74
CA LYS A 273 -0.89 -5.05 21.59
C LYS A 273 -1.85 -5.56 22.65
N LYS A 274 -1.71 -6.85 22.95
CA LYS A 274 -2.38 -7.53 24.07
C LYS A 274 -1.35 -7.80 25.15
N LEU A 275 -1.70 -7.47 26.38
CA LEU A 275 -0.89 -7.74 27.57
C LEU A 275 -1.59 -8.81 28.41
N CYS A 276 -0.84 -9.85 28.79
CA CYS A 276 -1.34 -10.89 29.68
C CYS A 276 -1.54 -10.32 31.09
N ASN A 277 -2.66 -10.67 31.74
CA ASN A 277 -2.95 -10.21 33.10
C ASN A 277 -2.20 -11.01 34.17
N ASP A 278 -1.62 -12.15 33.84
CA ASP A 278 -0.70 -12.87 34.71
C ASP A 278 0.72 -12.34 34.52
N GLU A 279 1.23 -11.60 35.51
CA GLU A 279 2.56 -10.98 35.49
C GLU A 279 3.71 -12.00 35.50
N SER A 280 3.45 -13.23 35.96
CA SER A 280 4.44 -14.30 35.97
C SER A 280 4.63 -14.97 34.59
N CYS A 281 3.68 -14.73 33.68
CA CYS A 281 3.65 -15.33 32.35
C CYS A 281 4.91 -14.98 31.55
N HIS A 282 5.41 -15.95 30.77
CA HIS A 282 6.58 -15.76 29.91
C HIS A 282 6.41 -14.63 28.89
N SER A 283 5.18 -14.25 28.52
CA SER A 283 4.91 -13.12 27.63
C SER A 283 5.43 -11.78 28.14
N HIS A 284 5.74 -11.65 29.43
CA HIS A 284 6.35 -10.44 30.01
C HIS A 284 7.87 -10.43 29.96
N LYS A 285 8.50 -11.57 29.63
CA LYS A 285 9.96 -11.75 29.66
C LYS A 285 10.61 -11.60 28.29
N SER A 286 9.83 -11.67 27.22
CA SER A 286 10.30 -11.61 25.84
C SER A 286 9.19 -11.16 24.90
N VAL A 287 9.57 -10.74 23.68
CA VAL A 287 8.61 -10.36 22.64
C VAL A 287 7.93 -11.62 22.11
N GLN A 288 6.60 -11.68 22.23
CA GLN A 288 5.79 -12.82 21.78
C GLN A 288 4.81 -12.37 20.69
N ASN A 289 4.81 -13.07 19.55
CA ASN A 289 3.92 -12.75 18.43
C ASN A 289 2.43 -12.83 18.83
N THR A 290 2.08 -13.66 19.82
CA THR A 290 0.72 -13.80 20.36
C THR A 290 0.18 -12.52 20.97
N CYS A 291 1.05 -11.56 21.30
CA CYS A 291 0.69 -10.25 21.83
C CYS A 291 0.40 -9.21 20.74
N PHE A 292 0.64 -9.51 19.46
CA PHE A 292 0.52 -8.54 18.36
C PHE A 292 -0.53 -8.98 17.32
N PRO A 293 -1.09 -8.03 16.54
CA PRO A 293 -2.00 -8.33 15.44
C PRO A 293 -1.40 -9.34 14.45
N ARG A 294 -2.26 -10.24 13.98
CA ARG A 294 -1.91 -11.24 12.98
C ARG A 294 -2.10 -10.68 11.57
N THR A 295 -1.21 -11.04 10.65
CA THR A 295 -1.38 -10.83 9.22
C THR A 295 -0.98 -12.10 8.51
N ASP A 296 -1.92 -12.72 7.80
CA ASP A 296 -1.72 -14.01 7.15
C ASP A 296 -1.29 -13.79 5.68
N PRO A 297 -0.05 -14.12 5.30
CA PRO A 297 0.41 -13.94 3.94
C PRO A 297 -0.23 -14.98 3.00
N VAL A 298 -0.74 -14.51 1.87
CA VAL A 298 -1.43 -15.32 0.86
C VAL A 298 -0.77 -15.08 -0.49
N ALA A 299 -0.23 -16.12 -1.10
CA ALA A 299 0.25 -16.09 -2.47
C ALA A 299 -0.96 -16.07 -3.40
N ILE A 300 -1.04 -15.10 -4.33
CA ILE A 300 -2.02 -15.12 -5.43
C ILE A 300 -1.31 -14.99 -6.76
N VAL A 301 -1.43 -16.01 -7.61
CA VAL A 301 -0.61 -16.16 -8.81
C VAL A 301 -1.45 -16.18 -10.09
N CYS A 302 -1.17 -15.23 -10.97
CA CYS A 302 -1.63 -15.25 -12.35
C CYS A 302 -0.69 -16.14 -13.17
N ILE A 303 -1.12 -17.38 -13.41
CA ILE A 303 -0.30 -18.37 -14.12
C ILE A 303 -0.48 -18.18 -15.61
N VAL A 304 0.60 -17.83 -16.30
CA VAL A 304 0.68 -17.60 -17.74
C VAL A 304 1.10 -18.90 -18.43
N SER A 305 0.48 -19.24 -19.55
CA SER A 305 0.83 -20.40 -20.38
C SER A 305 2.25 -20.30 -20.91
N VAL A 306 2.79 -21.43 -21.36
CA VAL A 306 4.15 -21.52 -21.91
C VAL A 306 4.35 -20.53 -23.06
N ASP A 307 3.35 -20.41 -23.93
CA ASP A 307 3.34 -19.50 -25.08
C ASP A 307 3.05 -18.03 -24.74
N GLY A 308 2.62 -17.71 -23.53
CA GLY A 308 2.30 -16.34 -23.11
C GLY A 308 0.89 -15.85 -23.49
N GLU A 309 0.08 -16.66 -24.17
CA GLU A 309 -1.18 -16.25 -24.80
C GLU A 309 -2.43 -16.49 -23.93
N LYS A 310 -2.29 -17.29 -22.87
CA LYS A 310 -3.37 -17.66 -21.95
C LYS A 310 -2.97 -17.51 -20.49
N VAL A 311 -3.98 -17.41 -19.63
CA VAL A 311 -3.83 -17.48 -18.18
C VAL A 311 -4.74 -18.56 -17.59
N LEU A 312 -4.26 -19.26 -16.57
CA LEU A 312 -5.04 -20.23 -15.83
C LEU A 312 -5.86 -19.51 -14.76
N LEU A 313 -7.17 -19.76 -14.71
CA LEU A 313 -8.05 -19.31 -13.65
C LEU A 313 -8.83 -20.48 -13.05
N GLY A 314 -9.08 -20.41 -11.74
CA GLY A 314 -9.90 -21.35 -10.99
C GLY A 314 -11.19 -20.72 -10.47
N ARG A 315 -12.16 -21.56 -10.12
CA ARG A 315 -13.36 -21.16 -9.36
C ARG A 315 -13.69 -22.16 -8.27
N GLN A 316 -14.23 -21.67 -7.17
CA GLN A 316 -14.82 -22.49 -6.12
C GLN A 316 -16.34 -22.64 -6.31
N LYS A 317 -16.88 -23.75 -5.82
CA LYS A 317 -18.32 -24.08 -5.91
C LYS A 317 -19.24 -23.01 -5.31
N ILE A 318 -18.82 -22.35 -4.23
CA ILE A 318 -19.63 -21.33 -3.53
C ILE A 318 -19.68 -19.99 -4.28
N TRP A 319 -18.85 -19.79 -5.29
CA TRP A 319 -18.80 -18.52 -6.02
C TRP A 319 -19.91 -18.42 -7.07
N PRO A 320 -20.39 -17.20 -7.38
CA PRO A 320 -21.37 -16.98 -8.44
C PRO A 320 -20.95 -17.67 -9.75
N ALA A 321 -21.93 -18.21 -10.48
CA ALA A 321 -21.67 -18.87 -11.76
C ALA A 321 -20.92 -17.96 -12.73
N GLY A 322 -19.88 -18.51 -13.36
CA GLY A 322 -18.99 -17.80 -14.29
C GLY A 322 -17.90 -16.98 -13.62
N MET A 323 -17.88 -16.84 -12.28
CA MET A 323 -16.82 -16.13 -11.58
C MET A 323 -15.56 -17.00 -11.49
N TYR A 324 -14.46 -16.51 -12.06
CA TYR A 324 -13.13 -17.12 -12.02
C TYR A 324 -12.08 -16.12 -11.49
N SER A 325 -11.04 -16.62 -10.85
CA SER A 325 -9.93 -15.83 -10.30
C SER A 325 -8.60 -16.56 -10.47
N CYS A 326 -7.50 -15.83 -10.28
CA CYS A 326 -6.18 -16.42 -10.10
C CYS A 326 -6.16 -17.40 -8.92
N ILE A 327 -5.29 -18.40 -9.00
CA ILE A 327 -5.02 -19.39 -7.94
C ILE A 327 -4.42 -18.67 -6.73
N ALA A 328 -4.87 -19.01 -5.52
CA ALA A 328 -4.40 -18.35 -4.31
C ALA A 328 -4.53 -19.21 -3.06
N GLY A 329 -3.47 -19.23 -2.25
CA GLY A 329 -3.47 -19.94 -0.98
C GLY A 329 -2.47 -19.40 0.03
N PHE A 330 -2.59 -19.87 1.26
CA PHE A 330 -1.78 -19.39 2.38
C PHE A 330 -0.33 -19.85 2.22
N MET A 331 0.62 -19.00 2.59
CA MET A 331 2.01 -19.45 2.71
C MET A 331 2.18 -20.31 3.96
N GLU A 332 2.97 -21.38 3.84
CA GLU A 332 3.32 -22.24 4.97
C GLU A 332 4.57 -21.73 5.73
N PRO A 333 4.75 -22.12 7.01
CA PRO A 333 5.97 -21.78 7.76
C PRO A 333 7.25 -22.28 7.07
N GLY A 334 8.20 -21.38 6.83
CA GLY A 334 9.46 -21.70 6.15
C GLY A 334 9.36 -21.64 4.62
N GLU A 335 8.21 -21.26 4.08
CA GLU A 335 7.97 -21.16 2.64
C GLU A 335 8.22 -19.73 2.12
N THR A 336 8.82 -19.59 0.93
CA THR A 336 8.87 -18.30 0.23
C THR A 336 7.58 -18.06 -0.56
N MET A 337 7.29 -16.81 -0.94
CA MET A 337 6.07 -16.53 -1.71
C MET A 337 6.04 -17.24 -3.07
N GLU A 338 7.21 -17.41 -3.69
CA GLU A 338 7.36 -18.13 -4.95
C GLU A 338 7.19 -19.64 -4.78
N ALA A 339 7.65 -20.21 -3.65
CA ALA A 339 7.41 -21.61 -3.34
C ALA A 339 5.92 -21.87 -3.12
N ALA A 340 5.23 -21.01 -2.35
CA ALA A 340 3.79 -21.07 -2.15
C ALA A 340 3.02 -20.98 -3.47
N ALA A 341 3.35 -20.02 -4.33
CA ALA A 341 2.72 -19.90 -5.66
C ALA A 341 2.85 -21.17 -6.51
N ARG A 342 4.00 -21.87 -6.46
CA ARG A 342 4.21 -23.13 -7.18
C ARG A 342 3.47 -24.30 -6.56
N ARG A 343 3.46 -24.38 -5.22
CA ARG A 343 2.75 -25.41 -4.47
C ARG A 343 1.25 -25.33 -4.74
N GLU A 344 0.65 -24.16 -4.52
CA GLU A 344 -0.78 -23.93 -4.71
C GLU A 344 -1.22 -24.20 -6.16
N ALA A 345 -0.43 -23.77 -7.16
CA ALA A 345 -0.71 -24.07 -8.57
C ALA A 345 -0.77 -25.57 -8.87
N LYS A 346 0.11 -26.35 -8.22
CA LYS A 346 0.19 -27.80 -8.39
C LYS A 346 -0.90 -28.53 -7.61
N GLU A 347 -1.19 -28.10 -6.39
CA GLU A 347 -2.21 -28.69 -5.52
C GLU A 347 -3.62 -28.45 -6.06
N GLU A 348 -3.98 -27.21 -6.39
CA GLU A 348 -5.35 -26.90 -6.81
C GLU A 348 -5.65 -27.28 -8.27
N ALA A 349 -4.65 -27.11 -9.16
CA ALA A 349 -4.87 -27.19 -10.61
C ALA A 349 -3.93 -28.14 -11.36
N GLY A 350 -3.00 -28.81 -10.68
CA GLY A 350 -2.06 -29.76 -11.29
C GLY A 350 -1.01 -29.13 -12.20
N VAL A 351 -1.00 -27.79 -12.33
CA VAL A 351 -0.11 -27.06 -13.25
C VAL A 351 1.24 -26.82 -12.59
N VAL A 352 2.30 -27.16 -13.31
CA VAL A 352 3.67 -27.00 -12.82
C VAL A 352 4.20 -25.62 -13.24
N VAL A 353 4.49 -24.79 -12.25
CA VAL A 353 4.99 -23.42 -12.45
C VAL A 353 6.51 -23.35 -12.26
N GLY A 354 7.20 -22.71 -13.21
CA GLY A 354 8.64 -22.47 -13.19
C GLY A 354 8.99 -21.13 -12.55
N ARG A 355 9.30 -20.13 -13.38
CA ARG A 355 9.59 -18.76 -12.93
C ARG A 355 8.38 -18.11 -12.25
N VAL A 356 8.63 -17.31 -11.21
CA VAL A 356 7.62 -16.49 -10.51
C VAL A 356 8.16 -15.06 -10.38
N GLN A 357 7.30 -14.07 -10.57
CA GLN A 357 7.63 -12.65 -10.48
C GLN A 357 6.59 -11.93 -9.63
N TYR A 358 7.06 -11.21 -8.61
CA TYR A 358 6.21 -10.33 -7.80
C TYR A 358 5.67 -9.17 -8.63
N TYR A 359 4.41 -8.80 -8.38
CA TYR A 359 3.73 -7.68 -9.01
C TYR A 359 3.40 -6.58 -7.99
N ALA A 360 2.62 -6.92 -6.98
CA ALA A 360 2.14 -5.98 -5.98
C ALA A 360 1.59 -6.73 -4.77
N SER A 361 1.29 -6.00 -3.69
CA SER A 361 0.62 -6.56 -2.53
C SER A 361 -0.66 -5.77 -2.21
N GLN A 362 -1.63 -6.44 -1.62
CA GLN A 362 -2.89 -5.84 -1.21
C GLN A 362 -3.31 -6.38 0.16
N PRO A 363 -3.52 -5.52 1.17
CA PRO A 363 -4.21 -5.92 2.39
C PRO A 363 -5.62 -6.43 2.07
N TRP A 364 -6.05 -7.50 2.71
CA TRP A 364 -7.37 -8.09 2.51
C TRP A 364 -8.02 -8.37 3.87
N PRO A 365 -8.88 -7.47 4.37
CA PRO A 365 -9.31 -7.42 5.77
C PRO A 365 -10.45 -8.41 6.09
N PHE A 366 -10.38 -9.62 5.51
CA PHE A 366 -11.40 -10.66 5.64
C PHE A 366 -10.77 -12.04 5.92
N PRO A 367 -10.20 -12.26 7.12
CA PRO A 367 -10.15 -11.34 8.25
C PRO A 367 -8.93 -10.42 8.30
N ALA A 368 -7.73 -10.91 7.97
CA ALA A 368 -6.48 -10.16 8.12
C ALA A 368 -5.37 -10.72 7.21
N ASN A 369 -5.67 -10.86 5.91
CA ASN A 369 -4.73 -11.45 4.96
C ASN A 369 -3.89 -10.35 4.27
N LEU A 370 -2.68 -10.70 3.84
CA LEU A 370 -1.87 -9.89 2.93
C LEU A 370 -1.73 -10.67 1.62
N MET A 371 -2.45 -10.22 0.59
CA MET A 371 -2.39 -10.82 -0.73
C MET A 371 -1.09 -10.39 -1.41
N LEU A 372 -0.27 -11.34 -1.80
CA LEU A 372 0.99 -11.16 -2.53
C LEU A 372 0.75 -11.57 -3.98
N GLY A 373 0.51 -10.57 -4.83
CA GLY A 373 0.20 -10.76 -6.24
C GLY A 373 1.44 -11.04 -7.06
N MET A 374 1.39 -12.12 -7.85
CA MET A 374 2.50 -12.63 -8.62
C MET A 374 2.07 -13.10 -10.01
N TYR A 375 3.02 -13.15 -10.94
CA TYR A 375 2.91 -13.89 -12.18
C TYR A 375 3.76 -15.15 -12.12
N GLY A 376 3.23 -16.27 -12.56
CA GLY A 376 3.96 -17.54 -12.70
C GLY A 376 3.92 -18.01 -14.15
N GLN A 377 5.00 -18.58 -14.68
CA GLN A 377 4.94 -19.23 -16.01
C GLN A 377 4.81 -20.73 -15.83
N ALA A 378 3.85 -21.35 -16.51
CA ALA A 378 3.82 -22.80 -16.63
C ALA A 378 5.06 -23.31 -17.37
N VAL A 379 5.54 -24.49 -17.00
CA VAL A 379 6.65 -25.16 -17.69
C VAL A 379 6.14 -25.95 -18.91
N VAL A 380 7.02 -26.17 -19.89
CA VAL A 380 6.72 -27.04 -21.04
C VAL A 380 6.32 -28.43 -20.54
N GLY A 381 5.16 -28.91 -20.99
CA GLY A 381 4.59 -30.20 -20.55
C GLY A 381 3.93 -30.18 -19.16
N GLY A 382 3.91 -29.03 -18.48
CA GLY A 382 3.31 -28.83 -17.16
C GLY A 382 1.95 -28.12 -17.17
N GLU A 383 1.33 -27.93 -18.34
CA GLU A 383 0.09 -27.15 -18.52
C GLU A 383 -1.21 -27.95 -18.38
N THR A 384 -1.10 -29.27 -18.18
CA THR A 384 -2.26 -30.14 -18.01
C THR A 384 -2.99 -29.79 -16.72
N VAL A 385 -4.23 -29.32 -16.87
CA VAL A 385 -5.08 -28.99 -15.72
C VAL A 385 -5.66 -30.27 -15.13
N SER A 386 -5.53 -30.43 -13.82
CA SER A 386 -6.11 -31.51 -13.04
C SER A 386 -6.49 -31.00 -11.66
N LEU A 387 -7.75 -31.16 -11.27
CA LEU A 387 -8.22 -30.75 -9.94
C LEU A 387 -7.84 -31.83 -8.92
N VAL A 388 -6.77 -31.60 -8.14
CA VAL A 388 -6.16 -32.67 -7.32
C VAL A 388 -6.81 -32.75 -5.93
N ASP A 389 -6.96 -31.63 -5.24
CA ASP A 389 -7.42 -31.55 -3.84
C ASP A 389 -8.93 -31.31 -3.66
N LYS A 390 -9.65 -31.04 -4.77
CA LYS A 390 -11.10 -30.73 -4.83
C LYS A 390 -11.49 -29.38 -4.22
N GLU A 391 -10.56 -28.47 -3.98
CA GLU A 391 -10.89 -27.10 -3.55
C GLU A 391 -11.59 -26.31 -4.66
N LEU A 392 -11.12 -26.51 -5.91
CA LEU A 392 -11.73 -25.92 -7.09
C LEU A 392 -12.85 -26.80 -7.65
N GLU A 393 -13.92 -26.14 -8.11
CA GLU A 393 -14.97 -26.76 -8.92
C GLU A 393 -14.56 -26.88 -10.39
N ASP A 394 -13.78 -25.92 -10.89
CA ASP A 394 -13.31 -25.87 -12.27
C ASP A 394 -12.04 -25.00 -12.36
N ALA A 395 -11.13 -25.35 -13.26
CA ALA A 395 -9.93 -24.59 -13.58
C ALA A 395 -9.63 -24.67 -15.08
N ARG A 396 -9.37 -23.53 -15.73
CA ARG A 396 -9.25 -23.46 -17.19
C ARG A 396 -8.29 -22.38 -17.65
N TRP A 397 -7.72 -22.62 -18.84
CA TRP A 397 -6.94 -21.65 -19.57
C TRP A 397 -7.85 -20.68 -20.33
N PHE A 398 -7.66 -19.38 -20.11
CA PHE A 398 -8.38 -18.30 -20.76
C PHE A 398 -7.43 -17.46 -21.60
N THR A 399 -7.83 -17.18 -22.83
CA THR A 399 -7.10 -16.32 -23.77
C THR A 399 -7.17 -14.86 -23.33
N ARG A 400 -6.20 -14.08 -23.81
CA ARG A 400 -6.18 -12.62 -23.69
C ARG A 400 -7.50 -11.97 -24.12
N ARG A 401 -8.08 -12.45 -25.21
CA ARG A 401 -9.34 -11.93 -25.75
C ARG A 401 -10.51 -12.15 -24.79
N GLU A 402 -10.64 -13.34 -24.21
CA GLU A 402 -11.70 -13.66 -23.24
C GLU A 402 -11.60 -12.81 -21.98
N ILE A 403 -10.38 -12.58 -21.49
CA ILE A 403 -10.10 -11.68 -20.36
C ILE A 403 -10.54 -10.26 -20.68
N LEU A 404 -10.10 -9.69 -21.82
CA LEU A 404 -10.48 -8.35 -22.25
C LEU A 404 -11.99 -8.21 -22.50
N ASP A 405 -12.64 -9.23 -23.07
CA ASP A 405 -14.09 -9.21 -23.26
C ASP A 405 -14.85 -9.18 -21.93
N SER A 406 -14.44 -10.01 -20.96
CA SER A 406 -15.01 -9.96 -19.61
C SER A 406 -14.80 -8.59 -18.93
N MET A 407 -13.60 -7.99 -19.08
CA MET A 407 -13.31 -6.64 -18.57
C MET A 407 -14.22 -5.56 -19.13
N TRP A 408 -14.54 -5.65 -20.43
CA TRP A 408 -15.38 -4.69 -21.12
C TRP A 408 -16.87 -5.00 -21.03
N GLY A 409 -17.26 -5.95 -20.17
CA GLY A 409 -18.65 -6.35 -19.98
C GLY A 409 -19.26 -7.07 -21.17
N LYS A 410 -18.43 -7.57 -22.10
CA LYS A 410 -18.87 -8.40 -23.22
C LYS A 410 -18.97 -9.86 -22.75
N PRO A 411 -19.94 -10.64 -23.25
CA PRO A 411 -19.98 -12.07 -22.97
C PRO A 411 -18.70 -12.74 -23.48
N ALA A 412 -17.96 -13.38 -22.57
CA ALA A 412 -16.84 -14.26 -22.87
C ALA A 412 -17.31 -15.71 -22.58
N PRO A 413 -17.79 -16.47 -23.58
CA PRO A 413 -18.39 -17.76 -23.36
C PRO A 413 -17.41 -18.76 -22.74
N VAL A 414 -17.88 -19.51 -21.75
CA VAL A 414 -17.11 -20.64 -21.18
C VAL A 414 -17.83 -21.93 -21.58
N PRO A 415 -17.16 -22.90 -22.25
CA PRO A 415 -17.81 -24.13 -22.66
C PRO A 415 -18.45 -24.88 -21.49
N GLY A 416 -19.77 -25.10 -21.57
CA GLY A 416 -20.53 -25.80 -20.53
C GLY A 416 -20.83 -24.99 -19.26
N GLY A 417 -20.67 -23.66 -19.29
CA GLY A 417 -20.90 -22.80 -18.13
C GLY A 417 -21.43 -21.40 -18.46
N ALA A 418 -21.62 -20.60 -17.42
CA ALA A 418 -21.94 -19.18 -17.56
C ALA A 418 -20.72 -18.41 -18.13
N PRO A 419 -20.93 -17.28 -18.83
CA PRO A 419 -19.84 -16.44 -19.33
C PRO A 419 -18.86 -16.02 -18.22
N LEU A 420 -17.59 -15.91 -18.59
CA LEU A 420 -16.51 -15.52 -17.69
C LEU A 420 -16.82 -14.16 -17.05
N LYS A 421 -16.78 -14.12 -15.73
CA LYS A 421 -16.83 -12.93 -14.89
C LYS A 421 -15.54 -12.89 -14.08
N MET A 422 -14.77 -11.84 -14.25
CA MET A 422 -13.55 -11.68 -13.47
C MET A 422 -13.83 -11.12 -12.08
N ALA A 423 -12.78 -11.18 -11.25
CA ALA A 423 -12.69 -10.38 -10.05
C ALA A 423 -12.95 -8.89 -10.37
N GLN A 424 -13.53 -8.18 -9.40
CA GLN A 424 -13.90 -6.78 -9.56
C GLN A 424 -12.68 -5.84 -9.45
N PRO A 425 -12.77 -4.58 -9.92
CA PRO A 425 -11.64 -3.64 -9.98
C PRO A 425 -10.94 -3.31 -8.66
N TYR A 426 -11.54 -3.62 -7.52
CA TYR A 426 -10.90 -3.45 -6.22
C TYR A 426 -9.95 -4.58 -5.84
N ALA A 427 -9.99 -5.74 -6.51
CA ALA A 427 -9.24 -6.93 -6.14
C ALA A 427 -7.90 -7.02 -6.89
N ILE A 428 -6.85 -7.47 -6.22
CA ILE A 428 -5.52 -7.66 -6.83
C ILE A 428 -5.54 -8.64 -8.01
N ALA A 429 -6.42 -9.65 -7.99
CA ALA A 429 -6.64 -10.55 -9.12
C ALA A 429 -7.07 -9.79 -10.39
N TYR A 430 -7.95 -8.79 -10.27
CA TYR A 430 -8.32 -7.94 -11.42
C TYR A 430 -7.11 -7.17 -11.94
N HIS A 431 -6.29 -6.61 -11.05
CA HIS A 431 -5.10 -5.85 -11.46
C HIS A 431 -4.05 -6.74 -12.14
N LEU A 432 -3.83 -7.96 -11.65
CA LEU A 432 -2.95 -8.95 -12.29
C LEU A 432 -3.45 -9.28 -13.70
N LEU A 433 -4.73 -9.57 -13.86
CA LEU A 433 -5.33 -9.95 -15.14
C LEU A 433 -5.36 -8.77 -16.11
N LYS A 434 -5.75 -7.57 -15.65
CA LYS A 434 -5.72 -6.34 -16.44
C LYS A 434 -4.32 -6.05 -16.96
N ASN A 435 -3.33 -6.04 -16.08
CA ASN A 435 -1.95 -5.74 -16.46
C ASN A 435 -1.37 -6.79 -17.41
N TRP A 436 -1.69 -8.07 -17.23
CA TRP A 436 -1.31 -9.08 -18.22
C TRP A 436 -2.02 -8.83 -19.55
N ALA A 437 -3.35 -8.70 -19.54
CA ALA A 437 -4.20 -8.70 -20.74
C ALA A 437 -4.00 -7.48 -21.66
N GLU A 438 -3.81 -6.29 -21.10
CA GLU A 438 -3.63 -5.04 -21.84
C GLU A 438 -2.26 -4.92 -22.53
N GLN A 439 -1.28 -5.73 -22.13
CA GLN A 439 0.01 -5.78 -22.80
C GLN A 439 -0.06 -6.75 -24.00
N PRO A 440 0.33 -6.35 -25.23
CA PRO A 440 0.32 -7.26 -26.39
C PRO A 440 1.18 -8.50 -26.18
N THR A 441 2.28 -8.35 -25.44
CA THR A 441 3.16 -9.43 -25.04
C THR A 441 3.53 -9.20 -23.59
N PHE A 442 3.27 -10.19 -22.72
CA PHE A 442 3.61 -10.08 -21.31
C PHE A 442 5.13 -10.00 -21.14
N GLN A 443 5.59 -8.89 -20.57
CA GLN A 443 7.01 -8.67 -20.33
C GLN A 443 7.38 -9.08 -18.92
N TRP A 444 8.30 -10.03 -18.88
CA TRP A 444 8.97 -10.44 -17.67
C TRP A 444 10.06 -9.44 -17.31
N THR A 445 10.15 -9.01 -16.05
CA THR A 445 11.27 -8.20 -15.58
C THR A 445 12.53 -9.04 -15.65
N VAL A 446 13.48 -8.62 -16.49
CA VAL A 446 14.78 -9.26 -16.63
C VAL A 446 15.68 -8.67 -15.54
N GLU A 447 16.29 -9.51 -14.70
CA GLU A 447 17.39 -9.04 -13.84
C GLU A 447 18.50 -8.51 -14.75
N SER A 448 18.71 -7.20 -14.74
CA SER A 448 19.69 -6.53 -15.58
C SER A 448 21.10 -6.73 -15.03
N SER A 449 21.68 -7.92 -15.25
CA SER A 449 23.14 -8.02 -15.28
C SER A 449 23.64 -7.47 -16.62
N GLY A 450 23.91 -6.17 -16.69
CA GLY A 450 24.74 -5.46 -17.68
C GLY A 450 24.66 -5.87 -19.17
N ASN A 451 24.12 -4.97 -20.00
CA ASN A 451 24.50 -4.76 -21.41
C ASN A 451 24.64 -5.99 -22.35
N SER A 452 23.81 -7.00 -22.22
CA SER A 452 23.64 -8.00 -23.29
C SER A 452 22.18 -8.38 -23.43
N THR A 453 21.79 -8.70 -24.66
CA THR A 453 20.44 -9.06 -25.11
C THR A 453 19.77 -10.01 -24.10
N PRO A 454 18.48 -9.83 -23.74
CA PRO A 454 17.86 -10.61 -22.68
C PRO A 454 18.00 -12.11 -22.92
N LYS A 455 18.71 -12.81 -22.03
CA LYS A 455 18.77 -14.28 -22.06
C LYS A 455 17.38 -14.79 -21.63
N GLN A 456 16.71 -15.56 -22.47
CA GLN A 456 15.57 -16.38 -22.03
C GLN A 456 16.07 -17.31 -20.94
N PHE A 457 15.49 -17.22 -19.74
CA PHE A 457 15.79 -18.10 -18.62
C PHE A 457 15.23 -19.48 -18.95
N THR A 458 16.09 -20.49 -19.14
CA THR A 458 15.64 -21.83 -19.52
C THR A 458 15.39 -22.72 -18.29
N TYR A 459 14.76 -23.87 -18.49
CA TYR A 459 14.54 -24.86 -17.43
C TYR A 459 15.87 -25.40 -16.88
N GLU A 460 16.91 -25.54 -17.71
CA GLU A 460 18.25 -25.93 -17.28
C GLU A 460 18.88 -24.88 -16.36
N ASP A 461 18.65 -23.58 -16.62
CA ASP A 461 19.11 -22.49 -15.74
C ASP A 461 18.46 -22.61 -14.34
N TYR A 462 17.17 -22.98 -14.27
CA TYR A 462 16.46 -23.21 -13.01
C TYR A 462 16.91 -24.48 -12.27
N VAL A 463 17.05 -25.62 -12.96
CA VAL A 463 17.55 -26.87 -12.36
C VAL A 463 18.99 -26.70 -11.85
N ALA A 464 19.82 -25.94 -12.57
CA ALA A 464 21.18 -25.61 -12.14
C ALA A 464 21.23 -24.68 -10.92
N LEU A 465 20.21 -23.83 -10.73
CA LEU A 465 20.07 -22.97 -9.56
C LEU A 465 19.51 -23.71 -8.34
N SER A 466 18.52 -24.58 -8.56
CA SER A 466 17.89 -25.36 -7.48
C SER A 466 18.74 -26.54 -7.00
N SER A 467 19.72 -26.99 -7.79
CA SER A 467 20.70 -28.01 -7.37
C SER A 467 21.93 -27.45 -6.64
N LYS A 468 22.02 -26.12 -6.50
CA LYS A 468 23.09 -25.42 -5.74
C LYS A 468 22.68 -25.08 -4.29
N TYR A 469 21.41 -25.26 -3.95
CA TYR A 469 20.86 -25.18 -2.60
C TYR A 469 20.30 -26.55 -2.22
#